data_AF-A0A1Q9P6C9-F1
#
_entry.id   AF-A0A1Q9P6C9-F1
#
_cell.length_a   1.000
_cell.length_b   1.000
_cell.length_c   1.000
_cell.angle_alpha   90.00
_cell.angle_beta   90.00
_cell.angle_gamma   90.00
#
_symmetry.space_group_name_H-M   'P 1'
#
loop_
_entity.id
_entity.type
_entity.pdbx_description
1 polymer ?
#
loop_
_entity_poly.entity_id
_entity_poly.type
_entity_poly.pdbx_seq_one_letter_code
_entity_poly.pdbx_strand_id
1 'polypeptide(L)'
;MPKVAVVKTTPKTINEDIARVMELADYDKFVSKDVATSIKLNLSWSKLYPACSTNPYIFDGLLKKLISDGFDHKTITAVENETVV
;
A
#
# COMPACT_ATOMS: atom_id res chain seq x y z
N MET A 1 -6.79 20.31 -5.13
CA MET A 1 -6.38 19.73 -6.43
C MET A 1 -5.81 18.33 -6.16
N PRO A 2 -6.10 17.33 -6.99
CA PRO A 2 -5.52 15.99 -6.83
C PRO A 2 -4.00 16.06 -7.01
N LYS A 3 -3.25 15.34 -6.16
CA LYS A 3 -1.79 15.21 -6.25
C LYS A 3 -1.45 13.82 -6.76
N VAL A 4 -0.64 13.74 -7.81
CA VAL A 4 -0.17 12.47 -8.38
C VAL A 4 1.34 12.38 -8.19
N ALA A 5 1.80 11.26 -7.61
CA ALA A 5 3.21 10.97 -7.41
C ALA A 5 3.61 9.74 -8.23
N VAL A 6 4.78 9.81 -8.87
CA VAL A 6 5.35 8.71 -9.65
C VAL A 6 6.81 8.54 -9.27
N VAL A 7 7.21 7.30 -8.99
CA VAL A 7 8.57 6.94 -8.62
C VAL A 7 9.04 5.84 -9.56
N LYS A 8 10.19 6.05 -10.21
CA LYS A 8 10.86 4.99 -10.97
C LYS A 8 11.48 4.04 -9.96
N THR A 9 11.12 2.76 -10.04
CA THR A 9 11.55 1.75 -9.07
C THR A 9 12.57 0.77 -9.64
N THR A 10 13.34 0.12 -8.75
CA THR A 10 14.17 -1.04 -9.06
C THR A 10 13.93 -2.14 -8.03
N PRO A 11 14.23 -3.41 -8.35
CA PRO A 11 14.10 -4.50 -7.37
C PRO A 11 14.90 -4.26 -6.07
N LYS A 12 16.01 -3.52 -6.14
CA LYS A 12 16.89 -3.25 -4.99
C LYS A 12 16.34 -2.17 -4.04
N THR A 13 15.40 -1.36 -4.50
CA THR A 13 14.92 -0.15 -3.79
C THR A 13 13.41 -0.15 -3.61
N ILE A 14 12.73 -1.25 -3.90
CA ILE A 14 11.27 -1.28 -4.04
C ILE A 14 10.55 -0.81 -2.76
N ASN A 15 11.03 -1.16 -1.57
CA ASN A 15 10.42 -0.75 -0.30
C ASN A 15 10.59 0.76 -0.07
N GLU A 16 11.80 1.29 -0.32
CA GLU A 16 12.10 2.71 -0.21
C GLU A 16 11.34 3.53 -1.25
N ASP A 17 11.18 3.00 -2.47
CA ASP A 17 10.43 3.64 -3.54
C ASP A 17 8.93 3.74 -3.22
N ILE A 18 8.36 2.70 -2.59
CA ILE A 18 6.98 2.70 -2.10
C ILE A 18 6.80 3.73 -0.98
N ALA A 19 7.70 3.76 0.00
CA ALA A 19 7.68 4.78 1.05
C ALA A 19 7.75 6.20 0.45
N ARG A 20 8.64 6.41 -0.53
CA ARG A 20 8.82 7.70 -1.20
C ARG A 20 7.58 8.13 -1.99
N VAL A 21 6.92 7.21 -2.70
CA VAL A 21 5.70 7.59 -3.46
C VAL A 21 4.55 7.94 -2.51
N MET A 22 4.44 7.27 -1.37
CA MET A 22 3.45 7.60 -0.33
C MET A 22 3.68 9.00 0.27
N GLU A 23 4.93 9.32 0.61
CA GLU A 23 5.30 10.66 1.11
C GLU A 23 5.06 11.75 0.07
N LEU A 24 5.47 11.52 -1.18
CA LEU A 24 5.21 12.46 -2.28
C LEU A 24 3.71 12.66 -2.52
N ALA A 25 2.87 11.67 -2.23
CA ALA A 25 1.42 11.76 -2.30
C ALA A 25 0.77 12.41 -1.06
N ASP A 26 1.55 12.81 -0.05
CA ASP A 26 1.06 13.37 1.23
C ASP A 26 0.04 12.46 1.94
N TYR A 27 0.24 11.14 1.90
CA TYR A 27 -0.77 10.18 2.37
C TYR A 27 -1.17 10.39 3.85
N ASP A 28 -0.22 10.78 4.70
CA ASP A 28 -0.38 10.95 6.14
C ASP A 28 -1.29 12.12 6.51
N LYS A 29 -1.50 13.07 5.61
CA LYS A 29 -2.48 14.16 5.77
C LYS A 29 -3.93 13.70 5.64
N PHE A 30 -4.14 12.54 5.00
CA PHE A 30 -5.47 12.06 4.63
C PHE A 30 -5.84 10.73 5.30
N VAL A 31 -4.86 9.96 5.78
CA VAL A 31 -5.07 8.69 6.47
C VAL A 31 -4.78 8.86 7.96
N SER A 32 -5.82 8.76 8.79
CA SER A 32 -5.69 8.87 10.25
C SER A 32 -5.04 7.64 10.86
N LYS A 33 -4.18 7.87 11.86
CA LYS A 33 -3.53 6.84 12.69
C LYS A 33 -4.37 6.43 13.91
N ASP A 34 -5.39 7.22 14.24
CA ASP A 34 -6.19 7.06 15.46
C ASP A 34 -7.37 6.08 15.29
N VAL A 35 -7.51 5.49 14.10
CA VAL A 35 -8.58 4.55 13.74
C VAL A 35 -8.00 3.29 13.11
N ALA A 36 -8.75 2.19 13.18
CA ALA A 36 -8.38 0.95 12.54
C ALA A 36 -8.21 1.15 11.02
N THR A 37 -7.14 0.58 10.46
CA THR A 37 -6.79 0.70 9.05
C THR A 37 -7.13 -0.58 8.31
N SER A 38 -8.08 -0.52 7.37
CA SER A 38 -8.39 -1.64 6.47
C SER A 38 -7.66 -1.45 5.14
N ILE A 39 -6.88 -2.45 4.73
CA ILE A 39 -6.16 -2.47 3.44
C ILE A 39 -6.87 -3.44 2.51
N LYS A 40 -7.58 -2.92 1.51
CA LYS A 40 -8.24 -3.75 0.50
C LYS A 40 -7.22 -4.29 -0.48
N LEU A 41 -7.12 -5.62 -0.57
CA LEU A 41 -6.30 -6.32 -1.56
C LEU A 41 -7.13 -6.59 -2.83
N ASN A 42 -6.51 -6.40 -4.00
CA ASN A 42 -7.05 -6.89 -5.26
C ASN A 42 -6.29 -8.16 -5.65
N LEU A 43 -6.96 -9.31 -5.58
CA LEU A 43 -6.37 -10.61 -5.91
C LEU A 43 -7.04 -11.20 -7.15
N SER A 44 -6.28 -11.99 -7.89
CA SER A 44 -6.76 -12.72 -9.07
C SER A 44 -6.30 -14.16 -8.99
N TRP A 45 -7.26 -15.09 -9.00
CA TRP A 45 -7.09 -16.48 -8.58
C TRP A 45 -6.05 -17.28 -9.37
N SER A 46 -5.87 -17.00 -10.66
CA SER A 46 -5.09 -17.88 -11.55
C SER A 46 -3.87 -17.20 -12.17
N LYS A 47 -3.85 -15.87 -12.21
CA LYS A 47 -2.82 -15.09 -12.90
C LYS A 47 -2.62 -13.76 -12.21
N LEU A 48 -1.37 -13.36 -12.01
CA LEU A 48 -1.05 -11.98 -11.66
C LEU A 48 -1.35 -11.09 -12.86
N TYR A 49 -2.20 -10.07 -12.68
CA TYR A 49 -2.40 -9.02 -13.67
C TYR A 49 -1.62 -7.78 -13.23
N PRO A 50 -0.49 -7.44 -13.89
CA PRO A 50 0.29 -6.26 -13.55
C PRO A 50 -0.59 -5.01 -13.51
N ALA A 51 -0.33 -4.13 -12.54
CA ALA A 51 -1.11 -2.92 -12.23
C ALA A 51 -2.55 -3.13 -11.69
N CYS A 52 -3.14 -4.31 -11.82
CA CYS A 52 -4.48 -4.61 -11.29
C CYS A 52 -4.43 -5.36 -9.95
N SER A 53 -3.53 -6.34 -9.84
CA SER A 53 -3.35 -7.14 -8.62
C SER A 53 -2.45 -6.43 -7.62
N THR A 54 -2.80 -6.48 -6.33
CA THR A 54 -1.89 -6.07 -5.26
C THR A 54 -0.74 -7.06 -5.18
N ASN A 55 0.44 -6.65 -5.63
CA ASN A 55 1.62 -7.50 -5.56
C ASN A 55 2.20 -7.51 -4.13
N PRO A 56 2.90 -8.58 -3.71
CA PRO A 56 3.39 -8.72 -2.33
C PRO A 56 4.41 -7.65 -1.94
N TYR A 57 5.19 -7.12 -2.88
CA TYR A 57 6.18 -6.07 -2.60
C TYR A 57 5.51 -4.72 -2.31
N ILE A 58 4.44 -4.36 -3.04
CA ILE A 58 3.63 -3.17 -2.75
C ILE A 58 3.04 -3.28 -1.35
N PHE A 59 2.49 -4.45 -1.02
CA PHE A 59 1.88 -4.67 0.29
C PHE A 59 2.91 -4.61 1.43
N ASP A 60 4.06 -5.26 1.28
CA ASP A 60 5.15 -5.23 2.26
C ASP A 60 5.72 -3.82 2.47
N GLY A 61 5.99 -3.09 1.38
CA GLY A 61 6.49 -1.71 1.46
C GLY A 61 5.48 -0.75 2.11
N LEU A 62 4.19 -0.90 1.78
CA LEU A 62 3.09 -0.14 2.41
C LEU A 62 3.05 -0.42 3.92
N LEU A 63 3.02 -1.69 4.33
CA LEU A 63 2.95 -2.07 5.74
C LEU A 63 4.16 -1.54 6.53
N LYS A 64 5.38 -1.70 5.99
CA LYS A 64 6.60 -1.17 6.61
C LYS A 64 6.51 0.33 6.82
N LYS A 65 6.03 1.08 5.82
CA LYS A 65 5.88 2.53 5.90
C LYS A 65 4.81 2.95 6.90
N LEU A 66 3.65 2.29 6.91
CA LEU A 66 2.60 2.57 7.90
C LEU A 66 3.12 2.34 9.32
N ILE A 67 3.76 1.20 9.57
CA ILE A 67 4.30 0.87 10.89
C ILE A 67 5.41 1.84 11.30
N SER A 68 6.33 2.20 10.38
CA SER A 68 7.39 3.18 10.67
C SER A 68 6.85 4.57 11.01
N ASP A 69 5.71 4.93 10.44
CA ASP A 69 5.07 6.22 10.65
C ASP A 69 4.13 6.24 11.87
N GLY A 70 4.07 5.14 12.63
CA GLY A 70 3.39 5.05 13.91
C GLY A 70 1.95 4.52 13.87
N PHE A 71 1.53 3.87 12.78
CA PHE A 71 0.28 3.12 12.79
C PHE A 71 0.42 1.86 13.67
N ASP A 72 -0.56 1.60 14.54
CA ASP A 72 -0.54 0.38 15.36
C ASP A 72 -0.81 -0.86 14.49
N HIS A 73 0.21 -1.68 14.29
CA HIS A 73 0.14 -2.95 13.56
C HIS A 73 -1.02 -3.87 14.00
N LYS A 74 -1.47 -3.81 15.26
CA LYS A 74 -2.58 -4.64 15.76
C LYS A 74 -3.94 -4.21 15.22
N THR A 75 -4.03 -3.00 14.67
CA THR A 75 -5.26 -2.41 14.14
C THR A 75 -5.24 -2.29 12.61
N ILE A 76 -4.19 -2.79 11.96
CA ILE A 76 -4.11 -2.90 10.51
C ILE A 76 -4.66 -4.27 10.12
N THR A 77 -5.64 -4.30 9.21
CA THR A 77 -6.23 -5.55 8.71
C THR A 77 -6.28 -5.53 7.19
N ALA A 78 -5.70 -6.55 6.56
CA ALA A 78 -5.89 -6.78 5.13
C ALA A 78 -7.26 -7.44 4.93
N VAL A 79 -8.02 -6.91 3.97
CA VAL A 79 -9.34 -7.42 3.60
C VAL A 79 -9.36 -7.69 2.11
N GLU A 80 -10.11 -8.69 1.70
CA GLU A 80 -10.44 -8.94 0.30
C GLU A 80 -11.95 -9.03 0.16
N ASN A 81 -12.46 -8.65 -1.00
CA ASN A 81 -13.77 -9.11 -1.40
C ASN A 81 -13.52 -10.46 -2.07
N GLU A 82 -14.06 -11.54 -1.53
CA GLU A 82 -14.06 -12.89 -2.12
C GLU A 82 -14.74 -12.95 -3.51
N THR A 83 -14.97 -11.80 -4.14
CA THR A 83 -15.54 -11.59 -5.45
C THR A 83 -14.45 -11.64 -6.51
N VAL A 84 -14.70 -12.42 -7.55
CA VAL A 84 -13.83 -12.56 -8.72
C VAL A 84 -13.84 -11.25 -9.52
N VAL A 85 -12.66 -10.70 -9.82
CA VAL A 85 -12.43 -9.66 -10.84
C VAL A 85 -11.69 -10.24 -12.04
#